data_AF-Q63F87-F1
#
_entry.id   AF-Q63F87-F1
#
_cell.length_a   1.000
_cell.length_b   1.000
_cell.length_c   1.000
_cell.angle_alpha   90.00
_cell.angle_beta   90.00
_cell.angle_gamma   90.00
#
_symmetry.space_group_name_H-M   'P 1'
#
loop_
_entity.id
_entity.type
_entity.pdbx_description
1 polymer ?
#
loop_
_entity_poly.entity_id
_entity_poly.type
_entity_poly.pdbx_seq_one_letter_code
_entity_poly.pdbx_strand_id
1 'polypeptide(L)'
;MDYNFKILSLLDDSVEFEKLHSKFNRFNPFKILKVDKFEIRHSNMIAWLLDPTENHHLSSMFVNKLLSKMFVKAENEELIGQYNFIKLHKQSLQDLEVFREVQTENNKRIDILAVSESQKIAILIENKYKSSESDGQLQNYINFVSEKYEGYTIIPIFLSLDGSAPSHTSYLTLDYGDILNILKAQLEIYSEYTSNTIKDFISYYIDILEGELVRDEEDIELALTVYKNHKSAVDFLCLNGNGKVVGKFVSKELQRAVKKLDDEVKEDLRKIYKKYSETLRFIHKAGNSVMREAFLQFVEQNQIPTGCYKEHIRIPSFIFEEWRQLDEIVGVPKGEWWLRNALITWFEREPDGRMKLTIEVGPLEQYENRLKLLCKLEENGVTIKEKAKENGAKFTRIYTIYIDVKDWADQDEILQVMNNIYNNADFNQVVSAIDDTIASFINGEEDDTAEERNQTEENVLSNAFQVFTKQHQLQEGLYKMSSKKPSFIMPEFRLLEEKFGIPKRKWWLNNCAIMWFERLTGNRLKLTLEIGPLESQKRVSLLTTLESKGKKISAAAKKPGTLYSKIYTNTYNISNWSDEDIVIHAMNELFNDTKCQNVIQMLTEIAEEGVHI
;
A
#
# COMPACT_ATOMS: atom_id res chain seq x y z
N MET A 1 -26.35 15.94 -30.91
CA MET A 1 -25.25 15.03 -31.24
C MET A 1 -25.91 13.77 -31.80
N ASP A 2 -25.61 13.39 -33.04
CA ASP A 2 -26.20 12.20 -33.66
C ASP A 2 -25.46 10.95 -33.16
N TYR A 3 -26.06 10.23 -32.21
CA TYR A 3 -25.47 9.03 -31.64
C TYR A 3 -25.44 7.87 -32.64
N ASN A 4 -26.27 7.89 -33.69
CA ASN A 4 -26.27 6.84 -34.70
C ASN A 4 -24.95 6.87 -35.48
N PHE A 5 -24.51 8.05 -35.93
CA PHE A 5 -23.22 8.21 -36.60
C PHE A 5 -22.05 7.72 -35.72
N LYS A 6 -22.08 8.04 -34.42
CA LYS A 6 -21.03 7.63 -33.48
C LYS A 6 -21.01 6.12 -33.22
N ILE A 7 -22.18 5.49 -33.16
CA ILE A 7 -22.30 4.03 -33.00
C ILE A 7 -21.84 3.33 -34.29
N LEU A 8 -22.24 3.82 -35.46
CA LEU A 8 -21.77 3.29 -36.74
C LEU A 8 -20.24 3.41 -36.85
N SER A 9 -19.67 4.57 -36.52
CA SER A 9 -18.22 4.74 -36.52
C SER A 9 -17.50 3.81 -35.53
N LEU A 10 -18.09 3.51 -34.37
CA LEU A 10 -17.53 2.51 -33.45
C LEU A 10 -17.59 1.08 -34.03
N LEU A 11 -18.71 0.73 -34.67
CA LEU A 11 -18.98 -0.65 -35.09
C LEU A 11 -18.34 -1.00 -36.45
N ASP A 12 -18.26 -0.03 -37.36
CA ASP A 12 -17.88 -0.25 -38.76
C ASP A 12 -16.49 0.32 -39.10
N ASP A 13 -16.00 1.34 -38.38
CA ASP A 13 -14.72 2.00 -38.70
C ASP A 13 -13.59 1.70 -37.68
N SER A 14 -13.88 1.12 -36.51
CA SER A 14 -12.86 0.84 -35.49
C SER A 14 -12.30 -0.57 -35.61
N VAL A 15 -11.13 -0.67 -36.24
CA VAL A 15 -10.35 -1.92 -36.34
C VAL A 15 -10.01 -2.47 -34.95
N GLU A 16 -9.72 -1.60 -33.99
CA GLU A 16 -9.40 -1.97 -32.61
C GLU A 16 -10.61 -2.60 -31.90
N PHE A 17 -11.82 -2.05 -32.12
CA PHE A 17 -13.05 -2.63 -31.60
C PHE A 17 -13.31 -4.02 -32.19
N GLU A 18 -13.11 -4.19 -33.51
CA GLU A 18 -13.26 -5.48 -34.17
C GLU A 18 -12.25 -6.52 -33.67
N LYS A 19 -10.97 -6.13 -33.48
CA LYS A 19 -9.94 -7.00 -32.90
C LYS A 19 -10.35 -7.50 -31.52
N LEU A 20 -10.76 -6.60 -30.63
CA LEU A 20 -11.23 -6.95 -29.29
C LEU A 20 -12.49 -7.82 -29.35
N HIS A 21 -13.44 -7.49 -30.23
CA HIS A 21 -14.67 -8.26 -30.37
C HIS A 21 -14.42 -9.68 -30.88
N SER A 22 -13.56 -9.83 -31.88
CA SER A 22 -13.12 -11.12 -32.42
C SER A 22 -12.50 -11.99 -31.31
N LYS A 23 -11.63 -11.41 -30.47
CA LYS A 23 -10.99 -12.10 -29.35
C LYS A 23 -12.02 -12.60 -28.34
N PHE A 24 -12.95 -11.75 -27.89
CA PHE A 24 -13.95 -12.14 -26.88
C PHE A 24 -15.00 -13.11 -27.40
N ASN A 25 -15.33 -13.03 -28.70
CA ASN A 25 -16.37 -13.84 -29.32
C ASN A 25 -15.83 -15.04 -30.10
N ARG A 26 -14.57 -15.43 -29.87
CA ARG A 26 -14.00 -16.66 -30.40
C ARG A 26 -14.83 -17.87 -29.96
N PHE A 27 -14.98 -18.85 -30.85
CA PHE A 27 -15.65 -20.10 -30.51
C PHE A 27 -14.99 -20.73 -29.27
N ASN A 28 -15.79 -20.98 -28.23
CA ASN A 28 -15.32 -21.61 -27.01
C ASN A 28 -16.45 -22.46 -26.40
N PRO A 29 -16.30 -23.79 -26.29
CA PRO A 29 -17.33 -24.68 -25.73
C PRO A 29 -17.75 -24.31 -24.30
N PHE A 30 -16.83 -23.83 -23.46
CA PHE A 30 -17.13 -23.47 -22.07
C PHE A 30 -18.04 -22.23 -22.00
N LYS A 31 -17.78 -21.20 -22.83
CA LYS A 31 -18.65 -20.01 -22.93
C LYS A 31 -20.03 -20.38 -23.48
N ILE A 32 -20.09 -21.25 -24.50
CA ILE A 32 -21.35 -21.70 -25.12
C ILE A 32 -22.24 -22.43 -24.10
N LEU A 33 -21.64 -23.33 -23.31
CA LEU A 33 -22.32 -24.05 -22.24
C LEU A 33 -22.53 -23.19 -20.98
N LYS A 34 -21.97 -21.97 -20.93
CA LYS A 34 -21.99 -21.04 -19.80
C LYS A 34 -21.42 -21.66 -18.51
N VAL A 35 -20.39 -22.50 -18.64
CA VAL A 35 -19.75 -23.18 -17.49
C VAL A 35 -18.49 -22.46 -17.01
N ASP A 36 -18.04 -21.45 -17.75
CA ASP A 36 -16.82 -20.63 -17.56
C ASP A 36 -16.82 -19.77 -16.29
N LYS A 37 -17.94 -19.65 -15.58
CA LYS A 37 -18.07 -18.79 -14.39
C LYS A 37 -18.21 -19.54 -13.07
N PHE A 38 -18.28 -20.86 -13.13
CA PHE A 38 -18.59 -21.68 -11.97
C PHE A 38 -17.31 -22.26 -11.38
N GLU A 39 -16.97 -21.88 -10.15
CA GLU A 39 -15.78 -22.34 -9.41
C GLU A 39 -15.63 -23.88 -9.45
N ILE A 40 -16.73 -24.61 -9.22
CA ILE A 40 -16.76 -26.07 -9.30
C ILE A 40 -16.32 -26.63 -10.67
N ARG A 41 -16.56 -25.91 -11.78
CA ARG A 41 -16.16 -26.34 -13.13
C ARG A 41 -14.67 -26.12 -13.36
N HIS A 42 -14.09 -25.09 -12.76
CA HIS A 42 -12.64 -24.97 -12.71
C HIS A 42 -12.02 -26.07 -11.84
N SER A 43 -12.60 -26.41 -10.69
CA SER A 43 -12.12 -27.54 -9.88
C SER A 43 -12.18 -28.88 -10.64
N ASN A 44 -13.19 -29.09 -11.50
CA ASN A 44 -13.22 -30.24 -12.42
C ASN A 44 -12.00 -30.25 -13.35
N MET A 45 -11.70 -29.12 -13.98
CA MET A 45 -10.57 -29.01 -14.91
C MET A 45 -9.22 -29.24 -14.22
N ILE A 46 -9.03 -28.64 -13.04
CA ILE A 46 -7.80 -28.81 -12.26
C ILE A 46 -7.65 -30.26 -11.78
N ALA A 47 -8.72 -30.89 -11.28
CA ALA A 47 -8.66 -32.29 -10.87
C ALA A 47 -8.33 -33.22 -12.04
N TRP A 48 -8.95 -32.99 -13.21
CA TRP A 48 -8.64 -33.74 -14.43
C TRP A 48 -7.17 -33.58 -14.81
N LEU A 49 -6.60 -32.37 -14.76
CA LEU A 49 -5.19 -32.13 -15.08
C LEU A 49 -4.22 -32.73 -14.05
N LEU A 50 -4.62 -32.86 -12.79
CA LEU A 50 -3.80 -33.40 -11.72
C LEU A 50 -3.69 -34.93 -11.76
N ASP A 51 -4.72 -35.62 -12.26
CA ASP A 51 -4.82 -37.09 -12.20
C ASP A 51 -3.98 -37.77 -13.30
N PRO A 52 -2.84 -38.41 -12.97
CA PRO A 52 -1.96 -39.01 -13.98
C PRO A 52 -2.61 -40.12 -14.81
N THR A 53 -3.72 -40.68 -14.33
CA THR A 53 -4.44 -41.80 -14.96
C THR A 53 -5.54 -41.34 -15.92
N GLU A 54 -5.85 -40.05 -15.94
CA GLU A 54 -6.86 -39.47 -16.81
C GLU A 54 -6.42 -39.36 -18.28
N ASN A 55 -7.40 -39.13 -19.14
CA ASN A 55 -7.22 -39.17 -20.60
C ASN A 55 -6.60 -37.90 -21.22
N HIS A 56 -5.97 -37.03 -20.42
CA HIS A 56 -5.22 -35.87 -20.93
C HIS A 56 -3.81 -36.22 -21.46
N HIS A 57 -3.31 -37.43 -21.20
CA HIS A 57 -1.98 -37.92 -21.64
C HIS A 57 -0.78 -37.10 -21.14
N LEU A 58 -0.96 -36.32 -20.08
CA LEU A 58 0.12 -35.54 -19.46
C LEU A 58 0.80 -36.29 -18.33
N SER A 59 0.21 -37.41 -17.90
CA SER A 59 0.72 -38.21 -16.79
C SER A 59 0.95 -37.29 -15.57
N SER A 60 2.00 -37.49 -14.78
CA SER A 60 2.29 -36.66 -13.60
C SER A 60 2.92 -35.30 -13.92
N MET A 61 2.99 -34.89 -15.19
CA MET A 61 3.74 -33.70 -15.60
C MET A 61 3.12 -32.41 -15.05
N PHE A 62 1.79 -32.29 -15.11
CA PHE A 62 1.08 -31.09 -14.63
C PHE A 62 1.27 -30.89 -13.13
N VAL A 63 1.04 -31.93 -12.31
CA VAL A 63 1.26 -31.85 -10.85
C VAL A 63 2.72 -31.52 -10.52
N ASN A 64 3.70 -32.08 -11.24
CA ASN A 64 5.12 -31.77 -11.03
C ASN A 64 5.44 -30.31 -11.34
N LYS A 65 4.88 -29.76 -12.42
CA LYS A 65 5.04 -28.33 -12.77
C LYS A 65 4.33 -27.41 -11.78
N LEU A 66 3.14 -27.78 -11.33
CA LEU A 66 2.40 -27.05 -10.30
C LEU A 66 3.21 -26.97 -9.01
N LEU A 67 3.75 -28.10 -8.53
CA LEU A 67 4.62 -28.12 -7.36
C LEU A 67 5.87 -27.27 -7.56
N SER A 68 6.56 -27.44 -8.69
CA SER A 68 7.77 -26.66 -9.01
C SER A 68 7.51 -25.14 -9.01
N LYS A 69 6.35 -24.72 -9.53
CA LYS A 69 5.96 -23.31 -9.59
C LYS A 69 5.75 -22.73 -8.20
N MET A 70 5.19 -23.50 -7.25
CA MET A 70 5.07 -23.05 -5.86
C MET A 70 6.42 -22.78 -5.20
N PHE A 71 7.47 -23.53 -5.56
CA PHE A 71 8.81 -23.40 -4.93
C PHE A 71 9.54 -22.11 -5.30
N VAL A 72 9.14 -21.47 -6.39
CA VAL A 72 9.79 -20.25 -6.89
C VAL A 72 8.94 -19.01 -6.65
N LYS A 73 7.79 -19.14 -5.96
CA LYS A 73 6.92 -18.02 -5.59
C LYS A 73 7.46 -17.34 -4.33
N ALA A 74 7.68 -16.03 -4.39
CA ALA A 74 8.20 -15.26 -3.26
C ALA A 74 7.24 -15.27 -2.06
N GLU A 75 5.94 -15.29 -2.31
CA GLU A 75 4.87 -15.37 -1.31
C GLU A 75 4.93 -16.66 -0.48
N ASN A 76 5.61 -17.70 -0.98
CA ASN A 76 5.75 -18.99 -0.32
C ASN A 76 7.11 -19.17 0.38
N GLU A 77 8.03 -18.19 0.30
CA GLU A 77 9.42 -18.32 0.77
C GLU A 77 9.53 -18.79 2.22
N GLU A 78 8.68 -18.26 3.12
CA GLU A 78 8.69 -18.61 4.55
C GLU A 78 8.18 -20.05 4.83
N LEU A 79 7.31 -20.58 3.98
CA LEU A 79 6.74 -21.93 4.12
C LEU A 79 7.60 -22.99 3.44
N ILE A 80 8.37 -22.58 2.42
CA ILE A 80 9.19 -23.47 1.61
C ILE A 80 10.19 -24.26 2.46
N GLY A 81 10.76 -23.66 3.50
CA GLY A 81 11.72 -24.34 4.39
C GLY A 81 11.17 -25.58 5.12
N GLN A 82 9.84 -25.75 5.16
CA GLN A 82 9.18 -26.87 5.84
C GLN A 82 9.16 -28.15 5.00
N TYR A 83 9.44 -28.06 3.69
CA TYR A 83 9.34 -29.16 2.76
C TYR A 83 10.69 -29.53 2.15
N ASN A 84 10.96 -30.83 2.00
CA ASN A 84 12.10 -31.29 1.21
C ASN A 84 11.70 -31.35 -0.28
N PHE A 85 11.78 -30.21 -0.96
CA PHE A 85 11.36 -30.11 -2.36
C PHE A 85 12.22 -30.88 -3.34
N ILE A 86 13.50 -31.08 -3.05
CA ILE A 86 14.35 -31.96 -3.85
C ILE A 86 13.82 -33.39 -3.80
N LYS A 87 13.37 -33.84 -2.63
CA LYS A 87 12.71 -35.13 -2.48
C LYS A 87 11.37 -35.14 -3.22
N LEU A 88 10.49 -34.16 -2.97
CA LEU A 88 9.17 -34.09 -3.62
C LEU A 88 9.26 -34.08 -5.15
N HIS A 89 10.21 -33.33 -5.73
CA HIS A 89 10.40 -33.28 -7.18
C HIS A 89 10.91 -34.62 -7.75
N LYS A 90 11.72 -35.38 -7.00
CA LYS A 90 12.21 -36.69 -7.44
C LYS A 90 11.18 -37.81 -7.30
N GLN A 91 10.14 -37.60 -6.50
CA GLN A 91 9.10 -38.60 -6.29
C GLN A 91 8.22 -38.72 -7.53
N SER A 92 7.94 -39.96 -7.92
CA SER A 92 6.99 -40.26 -8.98
C SER A 92 5.58 -40.12 -8.43
N LEU A 93 4.80 -39.18 -8.96
CA LEU A 93 3.40 -38.96 -8.58
C LEU A 93 2.45 -39.64 -9.57
N GLN A 94 2.81 -40.83 -10.08
CA GLN A 94 1.98 -41.59 -11.03
C GLN A 94 0.81 -42.30 -10.37
N ASP A 95 0.92 -42.57 -9.06
CA ASP A 95 -0.12 -43.20 -8.23
C ASP A 95 -1.04 -42.19 -7.56
N LEU A 96 -1.04 -40.94 -8.03
CA LEU A 96 -1.80 -39.86 -7.42
C LEU A 96 -3.30 -40.07 -7.71
N GLU A 97 -4.07 -40.35 -6.67
CA GLU A 97 -5.53 -40.47 -6.74
C GLU A 97 -6.17 -39.10 -6.42
N VAL A 98 -7.02 -38.60 -7.32
CA VAL A 98 -7.60 -37.26 -7.20
C VAL A 98 -9.09 -37.32 -6.88
N PHE A 99 -9.46 -36.72 -5.77
CA PHE A 99 -10.84 -36.63 -5.27
C PHE A 99 -11.32 -35.18 -5.31
N ARG A 100 -12.62 -34.99 -5.55
CA ARG A 100 -13.26 -33.68 -5.51
C ARG A 100 -14.37 -33.62 -4.48
N GLU A 101 -14.63 -32.42 -4.00
CA GLU A 101 -15.71 -32.13 -3.04
C GLU A 101 -15.69 -33.07 -1.82
N VAL A 102 -14.51 -33.30 -1.25
CA VAL A 102 -14.32 -34.24 -0.13
C VAL A 102 -14.95 -33.65 1.12
N GLN A 103 -16.03 -34.29 1.57
CA GLN A 103 -16.76 -33.86 2.76
C GLN A 103 -15.96 -34.12 4.02
N THR A 104 -15.81 -33.09 4.86
CA THR A 104 -15.24 -33.17 6.19
C THR A 104 -16.32 -33.42 7.24
N GLU A 105 -15.90 -33.72 8.47
CA GLU A 105 -16.81 -34.00 9.60
C GLU A 105 -17.79 -32.85 9.89
N ASN A 106 -17.40 -31.62 9.57
CA ASN A 106 -18.21 -30.41 9.77
C ASN A 106 -19.13 -30.06 8.59
N ASN A 107 -19.41 -31.01 7.69
CA ASN A 107 -20.18 -30.82 6.45
C ASN A 107 -19.62 -29.76 5.48
N LYS A 108 -18.37 -29.34 5.67
CA LYS A 108 -17.64 -28.54 4.68
C LYS A 108 -17.02 -29.47 3.63
N ARG A 109 -16.65 -28.96 2.45
CA ARG A 109 -16.12 -29.75 1.33
C ARG A 109 -14.79 -29.17 0.85
N ILE A 110 -13.74 -29.98 0.88
CA ILE A 110 -12.46 -29.65 0.26
C ILE A 110 -12.65 -29.76 -1.26
N ASP A 111 -12.31 -28.70 -2.01
CA ASP A 111 -12.57 -28.67 -3.45
C ASP A 111 -11.84 -29.79 -4.20
N ILE A 112 -10.55 -29.98 -3.92
CA ILE A 112 -9.73 -31.05 -4.49
C ILE A 112 -8.80 -31.62 -3.41
N LEU A 113 -8.73 -32.94 -3.33
CA LEU A 113 -7.76 -33.67 -2.50
C LEU A 113 -7.08 -34.73 -3.37
N ALA A 114 -5.77 -34.65 -3.52
CA ALA A 114 -4.96 -35.59 -4.29
C ALA A 114 -4.00 -36.35 -3.36
N VAL A 115 -3.99 -37.67 -3.41
CA VAL A 115 -3.25 -38.52 -2.46
C VAL A 115 -2.37 -39.52 -3.20
N SER A 116 -1.11 -39.58 -2.83
CA SER A 116 -0.17 -40.62 -3.27
C SER A 116 0.15 -41.52 -2.08
N GLU A 117 -0.34 -42.76 -2.14
CA GLU A 117 -0.12 -43.76 -1.11
C GLU A 117 1.32 -44.24 -1.05
N SER A 118 1.97 -44.41 -2.20
CA SER A 118 3.35 -44.88 -2.27
C SER A 118 4.34 -43.83 -1.77
N GLN A 119 4.07 -42.56 -2.02
CA GLN A 119 4.95 -41.45 -1.62
C GLN A 119 4.59 -40.86 -0.25
N LYS A 120 3.44 -41.25 0.31
CA LYS A 120 2.86 -40.70 1.55
C LYS A 120 2.74 -39.17 1.46
N ILE A 121 2.07 -38.70 0.42
CA ILE A 121 1.81 -37.28 0.15
C ILE A 121 0.30 -37.06 0.03
N ALA A 122 -0.21 -36.00 0.64
CA ALA A 122 -1.57 -35.53 0.44
C ALA A 122 -1.56 -34.03 0.08
N ILE A 123 -2.11 -33.69 -1.08
CA ILE A 123 -2.23 -32.33 -1.60
C ILE A 123 -3.70 -31.95 -1.50
N LEU A 124 -4.01 -30.93 -0.70
CA LEU A 124 -5.36 -30.36 -0.65
C LEU A 124 -5.34 -29.00 -1.32
N ILE A 125 -6.31 -28.76 -2.19
CA ILE A 125 -6.46 -27.49 -2.90
C ILE A 125 -7.82 -26.92 -2.57
N GLU A 126 -7.83 -25.73 -1.97
CA GLU A 126 -9.00 -24.89 -1.90
C GLU A 126 -8.98 -23.94 -3.09
N ASN A 127 -10.03 -23.97 -3.91
CA ASN A 127 -10.10 -23.21 -5.14
C ASN A 127 -11.04 -22.01 -4.96
N LYS A 128 -10.54 -20.81 -5.20
CA LYS A 128 -11.30 -19.55 -5.13
C LYS A 128 -11.23 -18.79 -6.43
N TYR A 129 -12.30 -18.91 -7.22
CA TYR A 129 -12.38 -18.26 -8.52
C TYR A 129 -13.03 -16.87 -8.43
N LYS A 130 -14.22 -16.78 -7.83
CA LYS A 130 -14.96 -15.49 -7.68
C LYS A 130 -15.50 -15.27 -6.27
N SER A 131 -15.28 -16.22 -5.38
CA SER A 131 -15.68 -16.21 -3.99
C SER A 131 -14.47 -15.98 -3.09
N SER A 132 -14.67 -15.32 -1.96
CA SER A 132 -13.75 -15.45 -0.83
C SER A 132 -14.05 -16.73 -0.07
N GLU A 133 -13.09 -17.21 0.70
CA GLU A 133 -13.29 -18.34 1.62
C GLU A 133 -14.21 -17.98 2.80
N SER A 134 -14.79 -19.00 3.42
CA SER A 134 -15.60 -18.84 4.63
C SER A 134 -14.75 -18.91 5.89
N ASP A 135 -15.19 -18.23 6.96
CA ASP A 135 -14.46 -18.18 8.23
C ASP A 135 -14.12 -19.58 8.77
N GLY A 136 -12.85 -19.74 9.18
CA GLY A 136 -12.29 -20.97 9.74
C GLY A 136 -12.25 -22.17 8.79
N GLN A 137 -12.56 -22.01 7.51
CA GLN A 137 -12.62 -23.12 6.54
C GLN A 137 -11.27 -23.81 6.35
N LEU A 138 -10.22 -23.04 6.12
CA LEU A 138 -8.87 -23.56 5.86
C LEU A 138 -8.31 -24.40 7.01
N GLN A 139 -8.50 -23.95 8.25
CA GLN A 139 -8.09 -24.68 9.45
C GLN A 139 -8.80 -26.04 9.55
N ASN A 140 -10.12 -26.07 9.29
CA ASN A 140 -10.89 -27.31 9.33
C ASN A 140 -10.35 -28.35 8.34
N TYR A 141 -9.94 -27.91 7.15
CA TYR A 141 -9.43 -28.80 6.10
C TYR A 141 -8.06 -29.36 6.43
N ILE A 142 -7.15 -28.53 6.96
CA ILE A 142 -5.86 -29.02 7.46
C ILE A 142 -6.09 -30.06 8.55
N ASN A 143 -6.91 -29.77 9.57
CA ASN A 143 -7.14 -30.69 10.67
C ASN A 143 -7.68 -32.04 10.18
N PHE A 144 -8.69 -32.02 9.31
CA PHE A 144 -9.29 -33.23 8.74
C PHE A 144 -8.27 -34.06 7.95
N VAL A 145 -7.47 -33.42 7.08
CA VAL A 145 -6.48 -34.15 6.27
C VAL A 145 -5.32 -34.65 7.13
N SER A 146 -4.85 -33.86 8.09
CA SER A 146 -3.78 -34.25 9.02
C SER A 146 -4.17 -35.45 9.88
N GLU A 147 -5.42 -35.52 10.34
CA GLU A 147 -5.93 -36.68 11.09
C GLU A 147 -6.10 -37.92 10.19
N LYS A 148 -6.70 -37.74 9.00
CA LYS A 148 -6.96 -38.86 8.09
C LYS A 148 -5.70 -39.47 7.47
N TYR A 149 -4.67 -38.65 7.24
CA TYR A 149 -3.42 -39.04 6.58
C TYR A 149 -2.23 -38.83 7.51
N GLU A 150 -2.30 -39.39 8.72
CA GLU A 150 -1.22 -39.33 9.70
C GLU A 150 0.10 -39.88 9.11
N GLY A 151 1.19 -39.11 9.27
CA GLY A 151 2.51 -39.46 8.74
C GLY A 151 2.75 -39.11 7.27
N TYR A 152 1.77 -38.51 6.58
CA TYR A 152 1.94 -38.03 5.21
C TYR A 152 2.52 -36.62 5.20
N THR A 153 3.21 -36.27 4.11
CA THR A 153 3.54 -34.87 3.81
C THR A 153 2.28 -34.17 3.31
N ILE A 154 1.74 -33.25 4.11
CA ILE A 154 0.54 -32.48 3.77
C ILE A 154 0.93 -31.19 3.06
N ILE A 155 0.42 -31.00 1.84
CA ILE A 155 0.68 -29.82 1.00
C ILE A 155 -0.66 -29.08 0.81
N PRO A 156 -0.98 -28.11 1.68
CA PRO A 156 -2.17 -27.27 1.54
C PRO A 156 -1.92 -26.14 0.54
N ILE A 157 -2.79 -26.03 -0.46
CA ILE A 157 -2.70 -25.04 -1.54
C ILE A 157 -3.97 -24.20 -1.55
N PHE A 158 -3.81 -22.88 -1.56
CA PHE A 158 -4.88 -21.93 -1.79
C PHE A 158 -4.72 -21.39 -3.21
N LEU A 159 -5.61 -21.81 -4.11
CA LEU A 159 -5.61 -21.40 -5.51
C LEU A 159 -6.63 -20.28 -5.70
N SER A 160 -6.18 -19.06 -5.98
CA SER A 160 -7.07 -17.90 -6.19
C SER A 160 -7.00 -17.34 -7.61
N LEU A 161 -8.05 -16.65 -8.07
CA LEU A 161 -8.03 -16.02 -9.40
C LEU A 161 -6.93 -14.96 -9.52
N ASP A 162 -6.71 -14.16 -8.48
CA ASP A 162 -5.91 -12.92 -8.52
C ASP A 162 -4.71 -12.90 -7.56
N GLY A 163 -4.35 -14.04 -6.97
CA GLY A 163 -3.24 -14.11 -6.01
C GLY A 163 -3.58 -13.65 -4.60
N SER A 164 -4.88 -13.50 -4.27
CA SER A 164 -5.36 -13.28 -2.91
C SER A 164 -4.72 -14.25 -1.91
N ALA A 165 -4.25 -13.71 -0.78
CA ALA A 165 -3.64 -14.50 0.29
C ALA A 165 -4.69 -15.30 1.09
N PRO A 166 -4.35 -16.52 1.55
CA PRO A 166 -5.21 -17.30 2.43
C PRO A 166 -5.32 -16.68 3.83
N SER A 167 -6.44 -16.89 4.54
CA SER A 167 -6.55 -16.49 5.96
C SER A 167 -5.69 -17.34 6.90
N HIS A 168 -5.23 -18.50 6.44
CA HIS A 168 -4.47 -19.46 7.25
C HIS A 168 -3.03 -19.58 6.76
N THR A 169 -2.09 -19.31 7.65
CA THR A 169 -0.65 -19.15 7.34
C THR A 169 0.03 -20.39 6.79
N SER A 170 -0.48 -21.60 7.08
CA SER A 170 0.11 -22.83 6.54
C SER A 170 -0.18 -23.10 5.06
N TYR A 171 -1.10 -22.38 4.41
CA TYR A 171 -1.44 -22.62 3.00
C TYR A 171 -0.43 -21.96 2.07
N LEU A 172 0.05 -22.73 1.09
CA LEU A 172 0.84 -22.23 -0.03
C LEU A 172 -0.07 -21.49 -1.02
N THR A 173 0.35 -20.32 -1.46
CA THR A 173 -0.41 -19.49 -2.41
C THR A 173 -0.08 -19.89 -3.84
N LEU A 174 -1.11 -20.07 -4.66
CA LEU A 174 -1.04 -20.25 -6.10
C LEU A 174 -2.15 -19.42 -6.75
N ASP A 175 -1.95 -18.95 -7.99
CA ASP A 175 -3.01 -18.27 -8.73
C ASP A 175 -3.29 -18.89 -10.10
N TYR A 176 -4.42 -18.50 -10.71
CA TYR A 176 -4.78 -19.00 -12.04
C TYR A 176 -3.84 -18.48 -13.14
N GLY A 177 -3.07 -17.42 -12.90
CA GLY A 177 -1.98 -16.99 -13.78
C GLY A 177 -0.86 -18.02 -13.82
N ASP A 178 -0.53 -18.63 -12.69
CA ASP A 178 0.39 -19.76 -12.61
C ASP A 178 -0.11 -20.96 -13.42
N ILE A 179 -1.40 -21.32 -13.28
CA ILE A 179 -2.04 -22.40 -14.05
C ILE A 179 -1.98 -22.11 -15.56
N LEU A 180 -2.35 -20.89 -15.96
CA LEU A 180 -2.30 -20.44 -17.35
C LEU A 180 -0.90 -20.61 -17.94
N ASN A 181 0.13 -20.18 -17.22
CA ASN A 181 1.52 -20.28 -17.65
C ASN A 181 1.98 -21.74 -17.80
N ILE A 182 1.59 -22.62 -16.87
CA ILE A 182 1.88 -24.06 -16.96
C ILE A 182 1.24 -24.66 -18.22
N LEU A 183 -0.03 -24.35 -18.48
CA LEU A 183 -0.76 -24.87 -19.64
C LEU A 183 -0.19 -24.36 -20.97
N LYS A 184 0.16 -23.07 -21.05
CA LYS A 184 0.80 -22.49 -22.25
C LYS A 184 2.14 -23.15 -22.55
N ALA A 185 3.04 -23.22 -21.56
CA ALA A 185 4.35 -23.84 -21.72
C ALA A 185 4.23 -25.32 -22.11
N GLN A 186 3.23 -26.02 -21.57
CA GLN A 186 2.96 -27.41 -21.91
C GLN A 186 2.49 -27.58 -23.36
N LEU A 187 1.55 -26.75 -23.82
CA LEU A 187 1.13 -26.81 -25.22
C LEU A 187 2.29 -26.52 -26.16
N GLU A 188 3.17 -25.58 -25.82
CA GLU A 188 4.34 -25.27 -26.61
C GLU A 188 5.28 -26.49 -26.72
N ILE A 189 5.63 -27.12 -25.60
CA ILE A 189 6.62 -28.22 -25.54
C ILE A 189 6.06 -29.54 -26.09
N TYR A 190 4.80 -29.86 -25.80
CA TYR A 190 4.20 -31.17 -26.08
C TYR A 190 3.15 -31.13 -27.20
N SER A 191 3.07 -30.01 -27.94
CA SER A 191 2.16 -29.85 -29.07
C SER A 191 2.30 -30.96 -30.09
N GLU A 192 3.47 -31.50 -30.36
CA GLU A 192 3.62 -32.54 -31.40
C GLU A 192 3.13 -33.94 -30.95
N TYR A 193 3.14 -34.20 -29.64
CA TYR A 193 2.89 -35.53 -29.06
C TYR A 193 1.47 -35.69 -28.47
N THR A 194 0.74 -34.58 -28.34
CA THR A 194 -0.63 -34.58 -27.81
C THR A 194 -1.63 -34.74 -28.95
N SER A 195 -2.81 -35.33 -28.71
CA SER A 195 -3.88 -35.37 -29.73
C SER A 195 -4.42 -33.95 -29.98
N ASN A 196 -4.83 -33.65 -31.21
CA ASN A 196 -5.41 -32.33 -31.52
C ASN A 196 -6.66 -32.06 -30.67
N THR A 197 -7.48 -33.08 -30.39
CA THR A 197 -8.67 -32.93 -29.55
C THR A 197 -8.33 -32.45 -28.12
N ILE A 198 -7.29 -33.00 -27.50
CA ILE A 198 -6.86 -32.59 -26.16
C ILE A 198 -6.23 -31.18 -26.22
N LYS A 199 -5.42 -30.88 -27.24
CA LYS A 199 -4.86 -29.54 -27.44
C LYS A 199 -5.95 -28.50 -27.60
N ASP A 200 -6.96 -28.77 -28.42
CA ASP A 200 -8.09 -27.87 -28.65
C ASP A 200 -8.84 -27.65 -27.34
N PHE A 201 -9.12 -28.71 -26.58
CA PHE A 201 -9.80 -28.61 -25.29
C PHE A 201 -9.01 -27.77 -24.26
N ILE A 202 -7.70 -27.99 -24.14
CA ILE A 202 -6.82 -27.20 -23.26
C ILE A 202 -6.74 -25.75 -23.77
N SER A 203 -6.66 -25.53 -25.09
CA SER A 203 -6.62 -24.19 -25.69
C SER A 203 -7.91 -23.43 -25.41
N TYR A 204 -9.08 -24.07 -25.46
CA TYR A 204 -10.33 -23.44 -25.04
C TYR A 204 -10.33 -23.09 -23.56
N TYR A 205 -9.68 -23.89 -22.70
CA TYR A 205 -9.58 -23.55 -21.28
C TYR A 205 -8.60 -22.40 -21.05
N ILE A 206 -7.48 -22.37 -21.78
CA ILE A 206 -6.56 -21.22 -21.84
C ILE A 206 -7.32 -19.97 -22.25
N ASP A 207 -8.11 -19.99 -23.33
CA ASP A 207 -8.91 -18.85 -23.77
C ASP A 207 -9.86 -18.32 -22.66
N ILE A 208 -10.42 -19.22 -21.81
CA ILE A 208 -11.23 -18.81 -20.65
C ILE A 208 -10.36 -18.11 -19.59
N LEU A 209 -9.23 -18.72 -19.24
CA LEU A 209 -8.31 -18.15 -18.26
C LEU A 209 -7.75 -16.81 -18.74
N GLU A 210 -7.39 -16.70 -20.01
CA GLU A 210 -6.97 -15.43 -20.62
C GLU A 210 -8.09 -14.39 -20.54
N GLY A 211 -9.32 -14.72 -20.90
CA GLY A 211 -10.43 -13.77 -20.78
C GLY A 211 -10.67 -13.23 -19.36
N GLU A 212 -10.29 -13.97 -18.32
CA GLU A 212 -10.48 -13.58 -16.92
C GLU A 212 -9.21 -12.99 -16.27
N LEU A 213 -8.01 -13.41 -16.70
CA LEU A 213 -6.70 -13.03 -16.14
C LEU A 213 -5.92 -12.05 -17.01
N VAL A 214 -5.99 -12.21 -18.33
CA VAL A 214 -5.20 -11.44 -19.29
C VAL A 214 -5.80 -10.05 -19.37
N ARG A 215 -5.17 -9.17 -18.61
CA ARG A 215 -4.96 -7.76 -18.96
C ARG A 215 -3.75 -7.73 -19.89
N ASP A 216 -3.93 -8.11 -21.16
CA ASP A 216 -2.87 -7.90 -22.14
C ASP A 216 -2.63 -6.39 -22.22
N GLU A 217 -1.38 -5.93 -22.12
CA GLU A 217 -1.07 -4.52 -22.36
C GLU A 217 -1.61 -4.10 -23.73
N GLU A 218 -1.55 -4.98 -24.73
CA GLU A 218 -2.10 -4.74 -26.06
C GLU A 218 -3.64 -4.63 -26.04
N ASP A 219 -4.35 -5.51 -25.34
CA ASP A 219 -5.83 -5.44 -25.24
C ASP A 219 -6.27 -4.20 -24.47
N ILE A 220 -5.53 -3.82 -23.42
CA ILE A 220 -5.76 -2.58 -22.67
C ILE A 220 -5.54 -1.40 -23.58
N GLU A 221 -4.42 -1.33 -24.32
CA GLU A 221 -4.14 -0.26 -25.27
C GLU A 221 -5.21 -0.16 -26.36
N LEU A 222 -5.65 -1.29 -26.92
CA LEU A 222 -6.77 -1.33 -27.86
C LEU A 222 -8.05 -0.80 -27.20
N ALA A 223 -8.36 -1.24 -25.97
CA ALA A 223 -9.56 -0.82 -25.27
C ALA A 223 -9.53 0.67 -24.91
N LEU A 224 -8.37 1.20 -24.51
CA LEU A 224 -8.15 2.60 -24.25
C LEU A 224 -8.26 3.42 -25.53
N THR A 225 -7.67 2.96 -26.63
CA THR A 225 -7.77 3.59 -27.95
C THR A 225 -9.22 3.68 -28.43
N VAL A 226 -9.96 2.56 -28.34
CA VAL A 226 -11.39 2.55 -28.69
C VAL A 226 -12.18 3.48 -27.77
N TYR A 227 -11.93 3.43 -26.46
CA TYR A 227 -12.63 4.29 -25.52
C TYR A 227 -12.32 5.77 -25.78
N LYS A 228 -11.07 6.12 -26.11
CA LYS A 228 -10.65 7.48 -26.48
C LYS A 228 -11.40 8.00 -27.70
N ASN A 229 -11.40 7.22 -28.77
CA ASN A 229 -12.00 7.63 -30.04
C ASN A 229 -13.54 7.56 -30.03
N HIS A 230 -14.13 6.66 -29.24
CA HIS A 230 -15.56 6.33 -29.31
C HIS A 230 -16.31 6.37 -27.97
N LYS A 231 -15.75 7.05 -26.95
CA LYS A 231 -16.31 7.16 -25.59
C LYS A 231 -17.83 7.32 -25.54
N SER A 232 -18.33 8.32 -26.26
CA SER A 232 -19.76 8.64 -26.24
C SER A 232 -20.64 7.53 -26.84
N ALA A 233 -20.15 6.72 -27.77
CA ALA A 233 -20.89 5.57 -28.31
C ALA A 233 -20.87 4.40 -27.30
N VAL A 234 -19.70 4.12 -26.73
CA VAL A 234 -19.52 3.07 -25.70
C VAL A 234 -20.38 3.36 -24.46
N ASP A 235 -20.28 4.57 -23.90
CA ASP A 235 -21.05 4.99 -22.73
C ASP A 235 -22.56 4.93 -23.00
N PHE A 236 -22.99 5.33 -24.20
CA PHE A 236 -24.40 5.32 -24.61
C PHE A 236 -24.96 3.89 -24.73
N LEU A 237 -24.24 2.99 -25.41
CA LEU A 237 -24.62 1.59 -25.55
C LEU A 237 -24.65 0.87 -24.19
N CYS A 238 -23.64 1.10 -23.35
CA CYS A 238 -23.58 0.54 -21.99
C CYS A 238 -24.74 1.02 -21.11
N LEU A 239 -25.07 2.31 -21.17
CA LEU A 239 -26.17 2.91 -20.41
C LEU A 239 -27.53 2.33 -20.80
N ASN A 240 -27.79 2.18 -22.12
CA ASN A 240 -29.06 1.68 -22.62
C ASN A 240 -29.23 0.16 -22.45
N GLY A 241 -28.12 -0.59 -22.50
CA GLY A 241 -28.11 -2.05 -22.50
C GLY A 241 -28.30 -2.74 -21.15
N ASN A 242 -27.71 -2.22 -20.06
CA ASN A 242 -27.64 -2.96 -18.79
C ASN A 242 -28.73 -2.56 -17.78
N GLY A 243 -29.45 -1.45 -17.98
CA GLY A 243 -30.55 -0.95 -17.13
C GLY A 243 -30.17 -0.57 -15.68
N LYS A 244 -29.04 -1.06 -15.18
CA LYS A 244 -28.39 -0.68 -13.94
C LYS A 244 -27.32 0.34 -14.27
N VAL A 245 -27.46 1.52 -13.70
CA VAL A 245 -26.53 2.65 -13.79
C VAL A 245 -25.14 2.17 -13.33
N VAL A 246 -24.30 1.75 -14.27
CA VAL A 246 -22.87 1.55 -14.02
C VAL A 246 -22.26 2.95 -13.98
N GLY A 247 -22.24 3.53 -12.78
CA GLY A 247 -21.50 4.74 -12.46
C GLY A 247 -22.34 6.00 -12.36
N LYS A 248 -22.24 6.69 -11.21
CA LYS A 248 -22.69 8.08 -11.00
C LYS A 248 -22.05 9.11 -11.96
N PHE A 249 -21.20 8.68 -12.90
CA PHE A 249 -20.37 9.52 -13.77
C PHE A 249 -20.83 9.57 -15.24
N VAL A 250 -21.94 8.90 -15.58
CA VAL A 250 -22.59 9.10 -16.88
C VAL A 250 -23.15 10.52 -16.92
N SER A 251 -22.71 11.33 -17.90
CA SER A 251 -23.08 12.75 -17.98
C SER A 251 -24.61 12.92 -17.97
N LYS A 252 -25.09 13.98 -17.30
CA LYS A 252 -26.54 14.29 -17.24
C LYS A 252 -27.15 14.45 -18.64
N GLU A 253 -26.34 14.81 -19.63
CA GLU A 253 -26.74 14.90 -21.03
C GLU A 253 -27.02 13.54 -21.66
N LEU A 254 -26.13 12.57 -21.46
CA LEU A 254 -26.31 11.18 -21.92
C LEU A 254 -27.57 10.54 -21.31
N GLN A 255 -27.81 10.76 -20.02
CA GLN A 255 -29.02 10.28 -19.35
C GLN A 255 -30.29 10.90 -19.93
N ARG A 256 -30.27 12.21 -20.24
CA ARG A 256 -31.40 12.88 -20.90
C ARG A 256 -31.60 12.37 -22.32
N ALA A 257 -30.53 12.11 -23.06
CA ALA A 257 -30.60 11.57 -24.41
C ALA A 257 -31.27 10.20 -24.42
N VAL A 258 -30.83 9.25 -23.59
CA VAL A 258 -31.43 7.90 -23.52
C VAL A 258 -32.90 7.95 -23.05
N LYS A 259 -33.25 8.84 -22.12
CA LYS A 259 -34.64 9.02 -21.67
C LYS A 259 -35.59 9.53 -22.76
N LYS A 260 -35.07 10.29 -23.75
CA LYS A 260 -35.85 10.85 -24.84
C LYS A 260 -36.08 9.88 -26.00
N LEU A 261 -35.39 8.74 -26.02
CA LEU A 261 -35.58 7.72 -27.05
C LEU A 261 -36.96 7.07 -26.90
N ASP A 262 -37.58 6.76 -28.04
CA ASP A 262 -38.74 5.87 -28.08
C ASP A 262 -38.32 4.42 -27.74
N ASP A 263 -39.32 3.57 -27.51
CA ASP A 263 -39.09 2.21 -27.03
C ASP A 263 -38.55 1.26 -28.12
N GLU A 264 -38.82 1.56 -29.39
CA GLU A 264 -38.31 0.80 -30.54
C GLU A 264 -36.78 0.98 -30.67
N VAL A 265 -36.33 2.23 -30.68
CA VAL A 265 -34.90 2.59 -30.73
C VAL A 265 -34.17 2.06 -29.50
N LYS A 266 -34.76 2.13 -28.30
CA LYS A 266 -34.16 1.53 -27.10
C LYS A 266 -33.95 0.03 -27.26
N GLU A 267 -34.91 -0.67 -27.85
CA GLU A 267 -34.81 -2.12 -28.02
C GLU A 267 -33.73 -2.50 -29.05
N ASP A 268 -33.62 -1.75 -30.15
CA ASP A 268 -32.56 -1.98 -31.12
C ASP A 268 -31.16 -1.71 -30.55
N LEU A 269 -31.00 -0.63 -29.81
CA LEU A 269 -29.76 -0.34 -29.08
C LEU A 269 -29.45 -1.42 -28.02
N ARG A 270 -30.46 -2.03 -27.38
CA ARG A 270 -30.26 -3.17 -26.46
C ARG A 270 -29.80 -4.41 -27.20
N LYS A 271 -30.32 -4.69 -28.41
CA LYS A 271 -29.85 -5.80 -29.25
C LYS A 271 -28.39 -5.62 -29.63
N ILE A 272 -28.00 -4.40 -30.02
CA ILE A 272 -26.60 -4.04 -30.30
C ILE A 272 -25.75 -4.29 -29.04
N TYR A 273 -26.14 -3.72 -27.91
CA TYR A 273 -25.38 -3.93 -26.66
C TYR A 273 -25.25 -5.42 -26.31
N LYS A 274 -26.32 -6.20 -26.39
CA LYS A 274 -26.28 -7.65 -26.09
C LYS A 274 -25.28 -8.37 -26.99
N LYS A 275 -25.27 -8.06 -28.28
CA LYS A 275 -24.33 -8.64 -29.26
C LYS A 275 -22.86 -8.34 -28.89
N TYR A 276 -22.57 -7.13 -28.42
CA TYR A 276 -21.20 -6.68 -28.13
C TYR A 276 -20.91 -6.54 -26.62
N SER A 277 -21.67 -7.21 -25.75
CA SER A 277 -21.71 -6.87 -24.31
C SER A 277 -20.39 -7.09 -23.57
N GLU A 278 -19.65 -8.15 -23.90
CA GLU A 278 -18.34 -8.46 -23.31
C GLU A 278 -17.30 -7.40 -23.70
N THR A 279 -17.20 -7.13 -25.01
CA THR A 279 -16.33 -6.09 -25.59
C THR A 279 -16.62 -4.71 -25.04
N LEU A 280 -17.89 -4.27 -25.07
CA LEU A 280 -18.31 -2.96 -24.58
C LEU A 280 -18.03 -2.79 -23.08
N ARG A 281 -18.27 -3.83 -22.27
CA ARG A 281 -17.94 -3.80 -20.85
C ARG A 281 -16.45 -3.72 -20.60
N PHE A 282 -15.64 -4.47 -21.36
CA PHE A 282 -14.18 -4.44 -21.23
C PHE A 282 -13.64 -3.04 -21.55
N ILE A 283 -14.02 -2.50 -22.70
CA ILE A 283 -13.66 -1.13 -23.13
C ILE A 283 -14.12 -0.10 -22.11
N HIS A 284 -15.38 -0.17 -21.66
CA HIS A 284 -15.91 0.74 -20.65
C HIS A 284 -15.19 0.58 -19.30
N LYS A 285 -14.78 -0.62 -18.91
CA LYS A 285 -14.02 -0.86 -17.67
C LYS A 285 -12.61 -0.28 -17.77
N ALA A 286 -11.91 -0.52 -18.87
CA ALA A 286 -10.57 0.02 -19.15
C ALA A 286 -10.59 1.55 -19.20
N GLY A 287 -11.56 2.13 -19.91
CA GLY A 287 -11.79 3.57 -19.96
C GLY A 287 -12.06 4.20 -18.59
N ASN A 288 -12.72 3.46 -17.69
CA ASN A 288 -12.94 3.89 -16.31
C ASN A 288 -11.73 3.61 -15.38
N SER A 289 -10.71 2.87 -15.82
CA SER A 289 -9.47 2.66 -15.07
C SER A 289 -8.30 3.55 -15.52
N VAL A 290 -8.44 4.34 -16.59
CA VAL A 290 -7.39 5.28 -17.06
C VAL A 290 -6.87 6.18 -15.93
N MET A 291 -7.77 6.65 -15.07
CA MET A 291 -7.42 7.46 -13.91
C MET A 291 -6.54 6.72 -12.90
N ARG A 292 -6.73 5.40 -12.74
CA ARG A 292 -5.88 4.56 -11.88
C ARG A 292 -4.49 4.40 -12.48
N GLU A 293 -4.39 4.13 -13.77
CA GLU A 293 -3.09 3.91 -14.44
C GLU A 293 -2.26 5.20 -14.48
N ALA A 294 -2.89 6.33 -14.83
CA ALA A 294 -2.26 7.65 -14.70
C ALA A 294 -1.82 7.94 -13.26
N PHE A 295 -2.61 7.54 -12.26
CA PHE A 295 -2.24 7.72 -10.86
C PHE A 295 -1.04 6.86 -10.44
N LEU A 296 -0.91 5.63 -10.94
CA LEU A 296 0.25 4.79 -10.64
C LEU A 296 1.54 5.40 -11.21
N GLN A 297 1.50 5.95 -12.43
CA GLN A 297 2.62 6.70 -13.00
C GLN A 297 2.91 7.99 -12.22
N PHE A 298 1.86 8.70 -11.76
CA PHE A 298 2.00 9.85 -10.88
C PHE A 298 2.72 9.49 -9.56
N VAL A 299 2.35 8.37 -8.94
CA VAL A 299 3.00 7.84 -7.72
C VAL A 299 4.48 7.56 -7.95
N GLU A 300 4.82 6.92 -9.07
CA GLU A 300 6.19 6.61 -9.44
C GLU A 300 7.01 7.90 -9.68
N GLN A 301 6.50 8.83 -10.48
CA GLN A 301 7.17 10.10 -10.79
C GLN A 301 7.43 10.95 -9.55
N ASN A 302 6.49 10.95 -8.60
CA ASN A 302 6.59 11.73 -7.37
C ASN A 302 7.15 10.91 -6.18
N GLN A 303 7.63 9.68 -6.44
CA GLN A 303 8.28 8.80 -5.46
C GLN A 303 7.46 8.59 -4.18
N ILE A 304 6.13 8.46 -4.30
CA ILE A 304 5.24 8.26 -3.15
C ILE A 304 5.48 6.84 -2.58
N PRO A 305 5.86 6.70 -1.29
CA PRO A 305 6.25 5.40 -0.73
C PRO A 305 5.13 4.35 -0.73
N THR A 306 5.52 3.07 -0.79
CA THR A 306 4.60 1.94 -0.64
C THR A 306 3.86 2.02 0.70
N GLY A 307 2.54 1.87 0.64
CA GLY A 307 1.65 2.02 1.81
C GLY A 307 1.16 3.46 2.05
N CYS A 308 1.66 4.46 1.32
CA CYS A 308 1.17 5.84 1.37
C CYS A 308 0.21 6.21 0.23
N TYR A 309 -0.24 5.23 -0.57
CA TYR A 309 -1.24 5.43 -1.61
C TYR A 309 -2.20 4.24 -1.76
N LYS A 310 -3.33 4.47 -2.43
CA LYS A 310 -4.32 3.47 -2.84
C LYS A 310 -4.83 3.79 -4.24
N GLU A 311 -4.65 2.84 -5.15
CA GLU A 311 -4.88 2.95 -6.59
C GLU A 311 -6.34 2.64 -6.98
N HIS A 312 -7.28 3.32 -6.32
CA HIS A 312 -8.70 3.14 -6.61
C HIS A 312 -9.08 3.73 -7.97
N ILE A 313 -9.84 2.99 -8.79
CA ILE A 313 -10.30 3.35 -10.15
C ILE A 313 -11.12 4.66 -10.30
N ARG A 314 -11.38 5.40 -9.22
CA ARG A 314 -12.30 6.57 -9.23
C ARG A 314 -11.85 7.68 -8.28
N ILE A 315 -11.26 7.27 -7.17
CA ILE A 315 -10.80 8.13 -6.08
C ILE A 315 -9.40 7.70 -5.65
N PRO A 316 -8.43 7.61 -6.58
CA PRO A 316 -7.08 7.25 -6.18
C PRO A 316 -6.53 8.28 -5.20
N SER A 317 -5.82 7.80 -4.19
CA SER A 317 -5.57 8.57 -2.98
C SER A 317 -4.19 8.35 -2.43
N PHE A 318 -3.63 9.34 -1.76
CA PHE A 318 -2.33 9.27 -1.15
C PHE A 318 -2.24 10.15 0.10
N ILE A 319 -1.20 9.91 0.89
CA ILE A 319 -0.72 10.76 1.97
C ILE A 319 0.76 11.00 1.78
N PHE A 320 1.27 12.07 2.39
CA PHE A 320 2.71 12.25 2.55
C PHE A 320 3.20 11.39 3.72
N GLU A 321 4.41 10.83 3.61
CA GLU A 321 4.94 9.91 4.63
C GLU A 321 5.06 10.60 5.99
N GLU A 322 5.40 11.88 5.98
CA GLU A 322 5.52 12.75 7.15
C GLU A 322 4.22 12.82 7.95
N TRP A 323 3.07 12.71 7.29
CA TRP A 323 1.76 12.80 7.94
C TRP A 323 1.47 11.60 8.85
N ARG A 324 2.20 10.48 8.71
CA ARG A 324 2.10 9.35 9.66
C ARG A 324 2.50 9.72 11.08
N GLN A 325 3.27 10.79 11.27
CA GLN A 325 3.59 11.30 12.60
C GLN A 325 2.33 11.72 13.37
N LEU A 326 1.25 12.09 12.68
CA LEU A 326 -0.04 12.40 13.31
C LEU A 326 -0.66 11.18 14.02
N ASP A 327 -0.35 9.96 13.60
CA ASP A 327 -0.90 8.74 14.20
C ASP A 327 -0.54 8.65 15.70
N GLU A 328 0.67 9.11 16.07
CA GLU A 328 1.14 9.18 17.47
C GLU A 328 0.65 10.45 18.20
N ILE A 329 0.38 11.54 17.47
CA ILE A 329 0.03 12.85 18.06
C ILE A 329 -1.47 12.94 18.36
N VAL A 330 -2.31 12.58 17.39
CA VAL A 330 -3.77 12.76 17.46
C VAL A 330 -4.52 11.43 17.45
N GLY A 331 -3.80 10.32 17.28
CA GLY A 331 -4.35 8.97 17.20
C GLY A 331 -4.72 8.55 15.79
N VAL A 332 -5.06 7.27 15.64
CA VAL A 332 -5.47 6.67 14.37
C VAL A 332 -7.00 6.77 14.19
N PRO A 333 -7.50 7.07 12.99
CA PRO A 333 -8.94 7.13 12.70
C PRO A 333 -9.72 5.82 12.97
N LYS A 334 -11.02 5.94 13.30
CA LYS A 334 -11.92 4.79 13.52
C LYS A 334 -12.33 4.09 12.21
N GLY A 335 -12.38 2.75 12.24
CA GLY A 335 -12.86 1.89 11.14
C GLY A 335 -11.88 1.80 9.97
N GLU A 336 -12.34 1.33 8.81
CA GLU A 336 -11.54 1.29 7.57
C GLU A 336 -11.42 2.67 6.90
N TRP A 337 -11.00 3.68 7.67
CA TRP A 337 -10.76 5.00 7.13
C TRP A 337 -9.45 5.02 6.33
N TRP A 338 -9.59 4.80 5.02
CA TRP A 338 -8.58 4.97 3.97
C TRP A 338 -7.19 4.49 4.42
N LEU A 339 -6.12 5.26 4.21
CA LEU A 339 -4.74 4.88 4.52
C LEU A 339 -4.41 4.87 6.03
N ARG A 340 -5.45 4.76 6.88
CA ARG A 340 -5.39 4.78 8.36
C ARG A 340 -4.68 6.00 8.92
N ASN A 341 -4.80 7.16 8.25
CA ASN A 341 -4.19 8.41 8.67
C ASN A 341 -5.24 9.52 8.86
N ALA A 342 -4.95 10.44 9.79
CA ALA A 342 -5.82 11.57 10.13
C ALA A 342 -6.09 12.49 8.92
N LEU A 343 -5.15 12.55 7.97
CA LEU A 343 -5.27 13.29 6.72
C LEU A 343 -5.34 12.33 5.54
N ILE A 344 -6.00 12.78 4.48
CA ILE A 344 -6.03 12.06 3.21
C ILE A 344 -6.13 13.03 2.05
N THR A 345 -5.39 12.72 0.97
CA THR A 345 -5.44 13.44 -0.29
C THR A 345 -5.97 12.51 -1.38
N TRP A 346 -6.88 12.98 -2.25
CA TRP A 346 -7.35 12.18 -3.37
C TRP A 346 -7.74 12.98 -4.59
N PHE A 347 -7.58 12.35 -5.75
CA PHE A 347 -8.11 12.83 -7.00
C PHE A 347 -9.52 12.27 -7.22
N GLU A 348 -10.40 13.04 -7.83
CA GLU A 348 -11.75 12.62 -8.20
C GLU A 348 -12.12 13.26 -9.55
N ARG A 349 -12.83 12.51 -10.40
CA ARG A 349 -13.45 13.07 -11.60
C ARG A 349 -14.84 13.59 -11.27
N GLU A 350 -15.08 14.88 -11.45
CA GLU A 350 -16.40 15.47 -11.22
C GLU A 350 -17.36 15.19 -12.38
N PRO A 351 -18.69 15.20 -12.15
CA PRO A 351 -19.69 14.93 -13.20
C PRO A 351 -19.66 15.90 -14.39
N ASP A 352 -19.06 17.08 -14.22
CA ASP A 352 -18.88 18.09 -15.25
C ASP A 352 -17.61 17.89 -16.09
N GLY A 353 -16.79 16.89 -15.76
CA GLY A 353 -15.57 16.55 -16.49
C GLY A 353 -14.29 17.17 -15.93
N ARG A 354 -14.33 17.86 -14.79
CA ARG A 354 -13.11 18.38 -14.14
C ARG A 354 -12.42 17.34 -13.27
N MET A 355 -11.09 17.38 -13.22
CA MET A 355 -10.32 16.69 -12.19
C MET A 355 -10.30 17.56 -10.95
N LYS A 356 -10.60 16.96 -9.81
CA LYS A 356 -10.59 17.58 -8.51
C LYS A 356 -9.56 16.90 -7.64
N LEU A 357 -8.75 17.68 -6.93
CA LEU A 357 -7.95 17.18 -5.82
C LEU A 357 -8.52 17.73 -4.52
N THR A 358 -8.65 16.88 -3.50
CA THR A 358 -9.11 17.28 -2.16
C THR A 358 -8.13 16.81 -1.09
N ILE A 359 -7.91 17.65 -0.07
CA ILE A 359 -7.31 17.25 1.21
C ILE A 359 -8.40 17.31 2.29
N GLU A 360 -8.56 16.24 3.07
CA GLU A 360 -9.57 16.15 4.12
C GLU A 360 -8.99 15.59 5.43
N VAL A 361 -9.41 16.19 6.54
CA VAL A 361 -9.20 15.67 7.90
C VAL A 361 -10.30 14.67 8.21
N GLY A 362 -9.90 13.43 8.48
CA GLY A 362 -10.76 12.30 8.77
C GLY A 362 -11.33 12.28 10.20
N PRO A 363 -12.04 11.19 10.54
CA PRO A 363 -12.66 11.01 11.84
C PRO A 363 -11.66 10.43 12.84
N LEU A 364 -11.26 11.22 13.84
CA LEU A 364 -10.43 10.74 14.95
C LEU A 364 -11.29 10.20 16.09
N GLU A 365 -10.72 9.31 16.91
CA GLU A 365 -11.43 8.67 18.02
C GLU A 365 -11.83 9.67 19.11
N GLN A 366 -10.90 10.54 19.48
CA GLN A 366 -11.10 11.58 20.49
C GLN A 366 -11.40 12.90 19.80
N TYR A 367 -12.55 13.49 20.15
CA TYR A 367 -12.97 14.77 19.59
C TYR A 367 -11.96 15.87 19.90
N GLU A 368 -11.37 15.83 21.09
CA GLU A 368 -10.37 16.76 21.59
C GLU A 368 -9.13 16.79 20.68
N ASN A 369 -8.63 15.62 20.27
CA ASN A 369 -7.48 15.51 19.37
C ASN A 369 -7.79 16.05 17.97
N ARG A 370 -9.02 15.82 17.49
CA ARG A 370 -9.47 16.36 16.21
C ARG A 370 -9.61 17.88 16.25
N LEU A 371 -10.19 18.40 17.32
CA LEU A 371 -10.32 19.83 17.53
C LEU A 371 -8.94 20.49 17.61
N LYS A 372 -8.01 19.89 18.38
CA LYS A 372 -6.62 20.32 18.48
C LYS A 372 -5.93 20.37 17.11
N LEU A 373 -6.07 19.34 16.28
CA LEU A 373 -5.55 19.32 14.92
C LEU A 373 -6.14 20.45 14.06
N LEU A 374 -7.45 20.65 14.11
CA LEU A 374 -8.12 21.68 13.33
C LEU A 374 -7.71 23.10 13.77
N CYS A 375 -7.65 23.38 15.08
CA CYS A 375 -7.18 24.69 15.56
C CYS A 375 -5.75 24.96 15.10
N LYS A 376 -4.85 23.97 15.22
CA LYS A 376 -3.44 24.18 14.84
C LYS A 376 -3.23 24.32 13.33
N LEU A 377 -4.03 23.62 12.52
CA LEU A 377 -4.06 23.85 11.07
C LEU A 377 -4.52 25.28 10.74
N GLU A 378 -5.53 25.79 11.45
CA GLU A 378 -6.04 27.15 11.27
C GLU A 378 -5.02 28.22 11.66
N GLU A 379 -4.31 28.04 12.78
CA GLU A 379 -3.19 28.90 13.18
C GLU A 379 -2.09 28.97 12.12
N ASN A 380 -1.81 27.85 11.44
CA ASN A 380 -0.82 27.78 10.36
C ASN A 380 -1.38 28.19 8.98
N GLY A 381 -2.56 28.81 8.94
CA GLY A 381 -3.10 29.46 7.74
C GLY A 381 -4.06 28.61 6.91
N VAL A 382 -4.48 27.44 7.39
CA VAL A 382 -5.50 26.62 6.72
C VAL A 382 -6.90 27.14 7.05
N THR A 383 -7.71 27.45 6.03
CA THR A 383 -9.07 27.95 6.27
C THR A 383 -9.99 26.83 6.77
N ILE A 384 -10.49 26.95 8.00
CA ILE A 384 -11.41 25.98 8.61
C ILE A 384 -12.75 26.66 8.95
N LYS A 385 -13.87 25.95 8.74
CA LYS A 385 -15.20 26.47 9.08
C LYS A 385 -15.51 26.15 10.54
N GLU A 386 -16.10 27.09 11.29
CA GLU A 386 -16.46 26.89 12.70
C GLU A 386 -17.28 25.61 12.96
N LYS A 387 -18.28 25.32 12.11
CA LYS A 387 -19.06 24.08 12.21
C LYS A 387 -18.24 22.79 12.15
N ALA A 388 -17.02 22.84 11.60
CA ALA A 388 -16.14 21.70 11.49
C ALA A 388 -15.45 21.35 12.81
N LYS A 389 -15.44 22.31 13.75
CA LYS A 389 -14.92 22.20 15.11
C LYS A 389 -15.98 21.72 16.11
N GLU A 390 -17.26 21.58 15.72
CA GLU A 390 -18.33 21.13 16.62
C GLU A 390 -18.23 19.63 16.98
N ASN A 391 -18.67 19.28 18.19
CA ASN A 391 -18.72 17.89 18.65
C ASN A 391 -19.70 17.07 17.79
N GLY A 392 -19.18 16.06 17.10
CA GLY A 392 -19.92 15.21 16.15
C GLY A 392 -19.55 15.41 14.68
N ALA A 393 -18.80 16.46 14.32
CA ALA A 393 -18.25 16.64 12.99
C ALA A 393 -17.20 15.55 12.68
N LYS A 394 -17.42 14.77 11.61
CA LYS A 394 -16.57 13.62 11.27
C LYS A 394 -15.46 13.95 10.29
N PHE A 395 -15.73 14.80 9.30
CA PHE A 395 -14.82 15.07 8.19
C PHE A 395 -14.73 16.57 7.91
N THR A 396 -13.53 17.08 7.63
CA THR A 396 -13.31 18.49 7.30
C THR A 396 -12.43 18.61 6.07
N ARG A 397 -12.99 19.10 4.96
CA ARG A 397 -12.18 19.44 3.78
C ARG A 397 -11.43 20.73 4.05
N ILE A 398 -10.12 20.66 3.87
CA ILE A 398 -9.22 21.78 4.14
C ILE A 398 -8.63 22.38 2.86
N TYR A 399 -8.64 21.63 1.75
CA TYR A 399 -8.24 22.14 0.45
C TYR A 399 -9.02 21.45 -0.68
N THR A 400 -9.32 22.19 -1.73
CA THR A 400 -9.90 21.63 -2.96
C THR A 400 -9.54 22.50 -4.15
N ILE A 401 -9.06 21.87 -5.23
CA ILE A 401 -8.79 22.53 -6.53
C ILE A 401 -9.43 21.72 -7.65
N TYR A 402 -9.82 22.41 -8.72
CA TYR A 402 -10.43 21.83 -9.92
C TYR A 402 -9.64 22.25 -11.15
N ILE A 403 -9.27 21.29 -12.00
CA ILE A 403 -8.64 21.54 -13.31
C ILE A 403 -9.42 20.80 -14.39
N ASP A 404 -9.62 21.44 -15.53
CA ASP A 404 -10.27 20.82 -16.69
C ASP A 404 -9.38 19.72 -17.29
N VAL A 405 -9.99 18.57 -17.60
CA VAL A 405 -9.38 17.51 -18.41
C VAL A 405 -10.22 17.38 -19.67
N LYS A 406 -9.61 17.59 -20.83
CA LYS A 406 -10.31 17.57 -22.12
C LYS A 406 -10.71 16.14 -22.48
N ASP A 407 -9.76 15.21 -22.35
CA ASP A 407 -9.97 13.82 -22.67
C ASP A 407 -9.62 12.88 -21.51
N TRP A 408 -10.66 12.43 -20.81
CA TRP A 408 -10.52 11.45 -19.73
C TRP A 408 -10.14 10.03 -20.18
N ALA A 409 -9.99 9.80 -21.48
CA ALA A 409 -9.42 8.57 -22.00
C ALA A 409 -7.92 8.71 -22.33
N ASP A 410 -7.38 9.93 -22.27
CA ASP A 410 -5.96 10.19 -22.47
C ASP A 410 -5.21 10.10 -21.13
N GLN A 411 -4.47 9.01 -20.96
CA GLN A 411 -3.70 8.77 -19.74
C GLN A 411 -2.63 9.83 -19.49
N ASP A 412 -1.95 10.28 -20.54
CA ASP A 412 -0.89 11.28 -20.45
C ASP A 412 -1.45 12.65 -20.07
N GLU A 413 -2.61 13.03 -20.62
CA GLU A 413 -3.30 14.26 -20.20
C GLU A 413 -3.69 14.21 -18.72
N ILE A 414 -4.27 13.09 -18.26
CA ILE A 414 -4.64 12.91 -16.85
C ILE A 414 -3.40 13.00 -15.95
N LEU A 415 -2.31 12.32 -16.31
CA LEU A 415 -1.04 12.37 -15.58
C LEU A 415 -0.46 13.79 -15.52
N GLN A 416 -0.44 14.50 -16.65
CA GLN A 416 -0.01 15.89 -16.69
C GLN A 416 -0.87 16.77 -15.78
N VAL A 417 -2.19 16.61 -15.80
CA VAL A 417 -3.09 17.37 -14.91
C VAL A 417 -2.86 17.02 -13.44
N MET A 418 -2.66 15.74 -13.09
CA MET A 418 -2.30 15.33 -11.72
C MET A 418 -1.01 16.01 -11.24
N ASN A 419 0.03 16.00 -12.05
CA ASN A 419 1.31 16.66 -11.74
C ASN A 419 1.17 18.18 -11.68
N ASN A 420 0.36 18.80 -12.54
CA ASN A 420 0.10 20.24 -12.50
C ASN A 420 -0.61 20.64 -11.20
N ILE A 421 -1.56 19.82 -10.73
CA ILE A 421 -2.21 20.03 -9.43
C ILE A 421 -1.21 19.84 -8.29
N TYR A 422 -0.41 18.77 -8.32
CA TYR A 422 0.55 18.46 -7.26
C TYR A 422 1.66 19.51 -7.13
N ASN A 423 2.06 20.13 -8.23
CA ASN A 423 3.04 21.22 -8.24
C ASN A 423 2.41 22.61 -8.09
N ASN A 424 1.10 22.70 -7.84
CA ASN A 424 0.40 23.96 -7.68
C ASN A 424 0.85 24.69 -6.40
N ALA A 425 1.06 26.01 -6.50
CA ALA A 425 1.56 26.82 -5.38
C ALA A 425 0.61 26.81 -4.17
N ASP A 426 -0.71 26.89 -4.38
CA ASP A 426 -1.70 26.92 -3.31
C ASP A 426 -1.78 25.55 -2.62
N PHE A 427 -1.67 24.46 -3.38
CA PHE A 427 -1.60 23.10 -2.83
C PHE A 427 -0.36 22.94 -1.95
N ASN A 428 0.82 23.32 -2.47
CA ASN A 428 2.08 23.24 -1.73
C ASN A 428 2.08 24.14 -0.48
N GLN A 429 1.39 25.28 -0.51
CA GLN A 429 1.22 26.13 0.66
C GLN A 429 0.41 25.42 1.76
N VAL A 430 -0.68 24.72 1.40
CA VAL A 430 -1.46 23.94 2.38
C VAL A 430 -0.65 22.77 2.92
N VAL A 431 0.11 22.06 2.07
CA VAL A 431 1.01 20.99 2.53
C VAL A 431 2.05 21.54 3.50
N SER A 432 2.67 22.69 3.21
CA SER A 432 3.61 23.36 4.12
C SER A 432 2.95 23.73 5.46
N ALA A 433 1.70 24.22 5.44
CA ALA A 433 0.96 24.53 6.66
C ALA A 433 0.66 23.28 7.51
N ILE A 434 0.39 22.14 6.86
CA ILE A 434 0.25 20.84 7.53
C ILE A 434 1.59 20.41 8.15
N ASP A 435 2.69 20.54 7.41
CA ASP A 435 4.02 20.17 7.90
C ASP A 435 4.46 21.06 9.07
N ASP A 436 4.19 22.37 9.02
CA ASP A 436 4.41 23.29 10.14
C ASP A 436 3.51 22.94 11.33
N THR A 437 2.28 22.50 11.09
CA THR A 437 1.37 21.98 12.14
C THR A 437 1.96 20.75 12.81
N ILE A 438 2.39 19.75 12.04
CA ILE A 438 3.05 18.54 12.56
C ILE A 438 4.32 18.92 13.33
N ALA A 439 5.14 19.80 12.78
CA ALA A 439 6.35 20.29 13.42
C ALA A 439 6.05 21.03 14.73
N SER A 440 4.97 21.81 14.80
CA SER A 440 4.56 22.51 16.03
C SER A 440 4.16 21.55 17.15
N PHE A 441 3.46 20.46 16.81
CA PHE A 441 3.14 19.40 17.76
C PHE A 441 4.39 18.68 18.27
N ILE A 442 5.37 18.46 17.40
CA ILE A 442 6.64 17.81 17.75
C ILE A 442 7.56 18.74 18.56
N ASN A 443 7.59 20.03 18.20
CA ASN A 443 8.45 21.04 18.80
C ASN A 443 7.87 21.64 20.10
N GLY A 444 6.64 21.27 20.48
CA GLY A 444 6.07 21.54 21.78
C GLY A 444 5.56 22.96 21.97
N GLU A 445 4.83 23.51 21.01
CA GLU A 445 3.88 24.58 21.32
C GLU A 445 2.57 23.92 21.78
N GLU A 446 2.48 23.64 23.08
CA GLU A 446 1.18 23.47 23.73
C GLU A 446 0.63 24.87 24.00
N ASP A 447 -0.45 25.20 23.31
CA ASP A 447 -1.35 26.26 23.75
C ASP A 447 -2.15 25.73 24.95
N ASP A 448 -2.21 26.57 25.99
CA ASP A 448 -2.79 26.32 27.29
C ASP A 448 -4.24 25.85 27.17
N THR A 449 -4.52 24.57 27.45
CA THR A 449 -5.80 24.20 28.09
C THR A 449 -5.66 22.92 28.89
N ALA A 450 -5.81 23.10 30.21
CA ALA A 450 -6.09 22.09 31.23
C ALA A 450 -4.99 21.05 31.53
N GLU A 451 -4.17 21.34 32.53
CA GLU A 451 -4.34 20.74 33.87
C GLU A 451 -3.36 21.38 34.86
N GLU A 452 -3.89 21.84 36.00
CA GLU A 452 -3.10 22.29 37.14
C GLU A 452 -2.12 21.19 37.60
N ARG A 453 -0.86 21.28 37.15
CA ARG A 453 0.28 20.59 37.77
C ARG A 453 1.46 21.55 37.90
N ASN A 454 1.63 22.07 39.11
CA ASN A 454 2.78 22.81 39.68
C ASN A 454 3.72 23.55 38.70
N GLN A 455 3.31 24.75 38.23
CA GLN A 455 4.15 25.74 37.53
C GLN A 455 5.50 26.03 38.21
N THR A 456 5.59 25.80 39.53
CA THR A 456 6.81 26.05 40.31
C THR A 456 7.95 25.10 39.94
N GLU A 457 7.67 23.84 39.55
CA GLU A 457 8.71 22.83 39.29
C GLU A 457 9.20 22.80 37.83
N GLU A 458 8.36 23.20 36.86
CA GLU A 458 8.80 23.32 35.45
C GLU A 458 9.76 24.50 35.23
N ASN A 459 9.63 25.55 36.04
CA ASN A 459 10.59 26.65 36.07
C ASN A 459 11.96 26.21 36.62
N VAL A 460 12.01 25.29 37.58
CA VAL A 460 13.27 24.78 38.16
C VAL A 460 14.16 24.14 37.10
N LEU A 461 13.61 23.33 36.19
CA LEU A 461 14.42 22.67 35.15
C LEU A 461 15.05 23.70 34.20
N SER A 462 14.29 24.73 33.83
CA SER A 462 14.80 25.80 32.96
C SER A 462 15.84 26.68 33.68
N ASN A 463 15.58 27.06 34.94
CA ASN A 463 16.50 27.85 35.77
C ASN A 463 17.82 27.10 36.00
N ALA A 464 17.74 25.82 36.38
CA ALA A 464 18.89 24.95 36.55
C ALA A 464 19.72 24.85 35.27
N PHE A 465 19.05 24.73 34.12
CA PHE A 465 19.73 24.70 32.83
C PHE A 465 20.44 26.03 32.50
N GLN A 466 19.88 27.17 32.89
CA GLN A 466 20.54 28.47 32.72
C GLN A 466 21.84 28.57 33.52
N VAL A 467 21.89 27.96 34.71
CA VAL A 467 23.11 27.89 35.51
C VAL A 467 24.11 26.91 34.89
N PHE A 468 23.63 25.75 34.42
CA PHE A 468 24.43 24.76 33.71
C PHE A 468 25.14 25.36 32.49
N THR A 469 24.45 26.12 31.63
CA THR A 469 25.06 26.73 30.45
C THR A 469 26.16 27.72 30.81
N LYS A 470 26.02 28.47 31.91
CA LYS A 470 27.06 29.37 32.44
C LYS A 470 28.26 28.60 33.00
N GLN A 471 28.03 27.52 33.74
CA GLN A 471 29.09 26.68 34.31
C GLN A 471 29.96 26.04 33.21
N HIS A 472 29.34 25.61 32.12
CA HIS A 472 30.01 24.99 30.96
C HIS A 472 30.37 25.99 29.85
N GLN A 473 30.23 27.30 30.11
CA GLN A 473 30.62 28.38 29.18
C GLN A 473 30.00 28.26 27.77
N LEU A 474 28.76 27.75 27.68
CA LEU A 474 28.05 27.60 26.40
C LEU A 474 27.64 28.97 25.87
N GLN A 475 28.09 29.30 24.66
CA GLN A 475 27.78 30.57 24.01
C GLN A 475 26.30 30.66 23.57
N GLU A 476 25.80 31.90 23.50
CA GLU A 476 24.47 32.18 22.97
C GLU A 476 24.36 31.68 21.52
N GLY A 477 23.27 30.96 21.20
CA GLY A 477 23.10 30.26 19.92
C GLY A 477 23.56 28.79 19.90
N LEU A 478 24.20 28.30 20.97
CA LEU A 478 24.54 26.88 21.16
C LEU A 478 23.59 26.15 22.12
N TYR A 479 22.59 26.84 22.66
CA TYR A 479 21.57 26.25 23.52
C TYR A 479 20.20 26.91 23.30
N LYS A 480 19.14 26.18 23.63
CA LYS A 480 17.76 26.66 23.63
C LYS A 480 17.14 26.40 24.99
N MET A 481 16.66 27.47 25.62
CA MET A 481 15.90 27.39 26.86
C MET A 481 14.54 26.75 26.58
N SER A 482 14.14 25.80 27.43
CA SER A 482 12.83 25.17 27.41
C SER A 482 12.51 24.69 28.83
N SER A 483 11.25 24.73 29.23
CA SER A 483 10.77 24.18 30.52
C SER A 483 10.69 22.65 30.51
N LYS A 484 10.55 22.04 29.33
CA LYS A 484 10.40 20.58 29.17
C LYS A 484 11.66 19.89 28.67
N LYS A 485 12.30 20.47 27.64
CA LYS A 485 13.47 19.88 26.96
C LYS A 485 14.57 20.91 26.67
N PRO A 486 15.19 21.51 27.71
CA PRO A 486 16.31 22.40 27.48
C PRO A 486 17.43 21.66 26.74
N SER A 487 17.93 22.27 25.66
CA SER A 487 18.79 21.61 24.68
C SER A 487 20.02 22.43 24.35
N PHE A 488 21.09 21.76 23.95
CA PHE A 488 22.37 22.37 23.62
C PHE A 488 23.19 21.51 22.67
N ILE A 489 24.21 22.14 22.07
CA ILE A 489 25.23 21.49 21.27
C ILE A 489 26.61 21.88 21.77
N MET A 490 27.59 21.01 21.56
CA MET A 490 28.99 21.36 21.75
C MET A 490 29.47 22.24 20.59
N PRO A 491 30.33 23.26 20.81
CA PRO A 491 30.83 24.12 19.74
C PRO A 491 31.41 23.34 18.55
N GLU A 492 32.13 22.26 18.82
CA GLU A 492 32.81 21.41 17.85
C GLU A 492 31.84 20.65 16.95
N PHE A 493 30.59 20.44 17.39
CA PHE A 493 29.57 19.75 16.59
C PHE A 493 29.13 20.57 15.37
N ARG A 494 29.41 21.88 15.34
CA ARG A 494 29.17 22.70 14.13
C ARG A 494 30.03 22.23 12.94
N LEU A 495 31.23 21.74 13.20
CA LEU A 495 32.13 21.24 12.15
C LEU A 495 31.63 19.93 11.53
N LEU A 496 30.76 19.18 12.21
CA LEU A 496 30.11 17.99 11.63
C LEU A 496 29.20 18.37 10.45
N GLU A 497 28.65 19.59 10.42
CA GLU A 497 27.78 20.06 9.34
C GLU A 497 28.55 20.19 8.01
N GLU A 498 29.84 20.54 8.05
CA GLU A 498 30.68 20.65 6.85
C GLU A 498 30.88 19.28 6.17
N LYS A 499 30.97 18.22 6.97
CA LYS A 499 31.26 16.85 6.51
C LYS A 499 30.02 16.03 6.21
N PHE A 500 28.98 16.15 7.04
CA PHE A 500 27.77 15.34 6.96
C PHE A 500 26.52 16.11 6.52
N GLY A 501 26.66 17.42 6.28
CA GLY A 501 25.58 18.32 5.89
C GLY A 501 24.80 18.84 7.08
N ILE A 502 24.02 19.89 6.83
CA ILE A 502 23.02 20.41 7.78
C ILE A 502 21.80 19.48 7.86
N PRO A 503 21.02 19.56 8.95
CA PRO A 503 19.78 18.80 9.04
C PRO A 503 18.82 19.07 7.87
N LYS A 504 18.15 18.01 7.38
CA LYS A 504 17.24 18.07 6.21
C LYS A 504 15.97 18.91 6.41
N ARG A 505 15.70 19.35 7.63
CA ARG A 505 14.49 20.08 8.05
C ARG A 505 14.81 20.96 9.26
N LYS A 506 13.89 21.87 9.63
CA LYS A 506 14.00 22.65 10.87
C LYS A 506 14.20 21.71 12.05
N TRP A 507 15.42 21.67 12.56
CA TRP A 507 15.86 20.77 13.60
C TRP A 507 16.56 21.55 14.71
N TRP A 508 16.66 20.94 15.88
CA TRP A 508 17.09 21.60 17.10
C TRP A 508 18.48 22.20 16.94
N LEU A 509 18.57 23.52 17.17
CA LEU A 509 19.77 24.35 16.97
C LEU A 509 20.39 24.24 15.56
N ASN A 510 19.64 23.72 14.59
CA ASN A 510 20.07 23.42 13.22
C ASN A 510 21.36 22.58 13.13
N ASN A 511 21.61 21.68 14.09
CA ASN A 511 22.83 20.86 14.11
C ASN A 511 22.50 19.37 14.03
N CYS A 512 23.37 18.60 13.39
CA CYS A 512 23.15 17.16 13.21
C CYS A 512 23.33 16.32 14.48
N ALA A 513 23.99 16.84 15.52
CA ALA A 513 24.17 16.22 16.81
C ALA A 513 23.60 17.13 17.91
N ILE A 514 22.60 16.65 18.65
CA ILE A 514 21.88 17.46 19.65
C ILE A 514 21.85 16.76 21.00
N MET A 515 21.98 17.56 22.07
CA MET A 515 21.82 17.12 23.46
C MET A 515 20.63 17.82 24.11
N TRP A 516 19.91 17.11 24.97
CA TRP A 516 18.87 17.74 25.81
C TRP A 516 18.65 17.00 27.12
N PHE A 517 18.21 17.77 28.11
CA PHE A 517 17.68 17.24 29.36
C PHE A 517 16.17 17.12 29.30
N GLU A 518 15.59 16.09 29.89
CA GLU A 518 14.13 15.97 30.05
C GLU A 518 13.78 15.36 31.41
N ARG A 519 12.72 15.87 32.04
CA ARG A 519 12.14 15.26 33.23
C ARG A 519 11.29 14.07 32.83
N LEU A 520 11.56 12.90 33.43
CA LEU A 520 10.78 11.68 33.25
C LEU A 520 9.82 11.46 34.42
N THR A 521 8.81 10.61 34.17
CA THR A 521 7.96 10.06 35.22
C THR A 521 8.79 9.28 36.25
N GLY A 522 8.48 9.46 37.53
CA GLY A 522 9.21 8.84 38.65
C GLY A 522 10.44 9.63 39.15
N ASN A 523 10.39 10.96 39.10
CA ASN A 523 11.43 11.86 39.63
C ASN A 523 12.84 11.65 39.05
N ARG A 524 12.95 11.41 37.74
CA ARG A 524 14.25 11.21 37.07
C ARG A 524 14.53 12.32 36.08
N LEU A 525 15.76 12.80 36.06
CA LEU A 525 16.31 13.64 35.01
C LEU A 525 17.01 12.75 33.99
N LYS A 526 16.76 12.96 32.70
CA LYS A 526 17.40 12.20 31.61
C LYS A 526 18.21 13.15 30.73
N LEU A 527 19.42 12.74 30.37
CA LEU A 527 20.21 13.36 29.31
C LEU A 527 20.19 12.45 28.07
N THR A 528 19.91 13.02 26.91
CA THR A 528 19.95 12.31 25.62
C THR A 528 20.90 13.01 24.66
N LEU A 529 21.69 12.24 23.91
CA LEU A 529 22.47 12.70 22.75
C LEU A 529 22.01 11.94 21.50
N GLU A 530 21.56 12.67 20.48
CA GLU A 530 20.94 12.11 19.28
C GLU A 530 21.54 12.69 17.99
N ILE A 531 21.64 11.83 16.97
CA ILE A 531 22.14 12.17 15.63
C ILE A 531 21.01 12.17 14.61
N GLY A 532 20.93 13.20 13.77
CA GLY A 532 19.95 13.35 12.69
C GLY A 532 19.05 14.56 12.90
N PRO A 533 18.12 14.89 11.97
CA PRO A 533 17.84 14.23 10.70
C PRO A 533 18.82 14.67 9.62
N LEU A 534 19.64 13.74 9.16
CA LEU A 534 20.57 13.91 8.04
C LEU A 534 20.07 13.13 6.82
N GLU A 535 20.68 13.39 5.67
CA GLU A 535 20.54 12.51 4.50
C GLU A 535 20.92 11.07 4.87
N SER A 536 20.12 10.08 4.46
CA SER A 536 20.24 8.69 4.90
C SER A 536 21.66 8.14 4.73
N GLN A 537 22.32 8.43 3.61
CA GLN A 537 23.71 8.01 3.37
C GLN A 537 24.70 8.71 4.32
N LYS A 538 24.55 10.02 4.55
CA LYS A 538 25.42 10.80 5.44
C LYS A 538 25.22 10.45 6.91
N ARG A 539 23.99 10.17 7.33
CA ARG A 539 23.65 9.69 8.68
C ARG A 539 24.26 8.32 8.93
N VAL A 540 24.09 7.38 8.00
CA VAL A 540 24.68 6.03 8.11
C VAL A 540 26.20 6.11 8.10
N SER A 541 26.78 7.00 7.29
CA SER A 541 28.22 7.28 7.30
C SER A 541 28.70 7.73 8.67
N LEU A 542 28.10 8.78 9.26
CA LEU A 542 28.45 9.28 10.60
C LEU A 542 28.32 8.19 11.69
N LEU A 543 27.24 7.41 11.66
CA LEU A 543 27.05 6.30 12.60
C LEU A 543 28.09 5.18 12.42
N THR A 544 28.50 4.90 11.18
CA THR A 544 29.53 3.90 10.88
C THR A 544 30.90 4.40 11.33
N THR A 545 31.20 5.69 11.18
CA THR A 545 32.43 6.30 11.70
C THR A 545 32.48 6.24 13.22
N LEU A 546 31.38 6.56 13.92
CA LEU A 546 31.28 6.38 15.37
C LEU A 546 31.52 4.91 15.79
N GLU A 547 30.97 3.97 15.03
CA GLU A 547 31.18 2.53 15.28
C GLU A 547 32.65 2.12 15.11
N SER A 548 33.33 2.64 14.10
CA SER A 548 34.77 2.41 13.89
C SER A 548 35.64 2.97 15.02
N LYS A 549 35.20 4.04 15.70
CA LYS A 549 35.86 4.62 16.89
C LYS A 549 35.46 3.92 18.20
N GLY A 550 34.73 2.81 18.13
CA GLY A 550 34.41 1.96 19.28
C GLY A 550 33.03 2.19 19.90
N LYS A 551 32.17 3.03 19.30
CA LYS A 551 30.78 3.19 19.77
C LYS A 551 29.90 2.07 19.22
N LYS A 552 29.36 1.21 20.07
CA LYS A 552 28.37 0.21 19.63
C LYS A 552 27.09 0.88 19.11
N ILE A 553 26.77 0.68 17.84
CA ILE A 553 25.54 1.16 17.18
C ILE A 553 24.66 -0.04 16.80
N SER A 554 23.34 0.07 16.96
CA SER A 554 22.42 -1.02 16.59
C SER A 554 22.20 -1.09 15.07
N ALA A 555 21.96 -2.29 14.55
CA ALA A 555 21.62 -2.47 13.13
C ALA A 555 20.35 -1.68 12.73
N ALA A 556 19.39 -1.54 13.65
CA ALA A 556 18.17 -0.75 13.45
C ALA A 556 18.46 0.75 13.27
N ALA A 557 19.45 1.30 13.97
CA ALA A 557 19.86 2.69 13.82
C ALA A 557 20.46 2.98 12.43
N LYS A 558 21.07 1.98 11.78
CA LYS A 558 21.69 2.11 10.45
C LYS A 558 20.73 1.88 9.27
N LYS A 559 19.43 1.66 9.51
CA LYS A 559 18.43 1.53 8.43
C LYS A 559 18.25 2.85 7.67
N PRO A 560 18.19 2.87 6.32
CA PRO A 560 18.06 4.09 5.54
C PRO A 560 16.84 4.97 5.87
N GLY A 561 15.72 4.37 6.30
CA GLY A 561 14.49 5.08 6.70
C GLY A 561 14.47 5.63 8.13
N THR A 562 15.47 5.31 8.96
CA THR A 562 15.55 5.85 10.33
C THR A 562 15.97 7.33 10.26
N LEU A 563 15.17 8.24 10.84
CA LEU A 563 15.41 9.69 10.76
C LEU A 563 16.45 10.19 11.75
N TYR A 564 16.41 9.69 12.99
CA TYR A 564 17.31 10.07 14.07
C TYR A 564 17.80 8.84 14.84
N SER A 565 18.93 8.96 15.51
CA SER A 565 19.56 7.85 16.22
C SER A 565 20.14 8.30 17.54
N LYS A 566 19.53 7.82 18.62
CA LYS A 566 20.02 8.03 19.99
C LYS A 566 21.32 7.26 20.15
N ILE A 567 22.40 7.99 20.39
CA ILE A 567 23.73 7.40 20.57
C ILE A 567 24.16 7.44 22.04
N TYR A 568 23.57 8.30 22.86
CA TYR A 568 23.74 8.25 24.31
C TYR A 568 22.45 8.59 25.05
N THR A 569 22.24 7.92 26.18
CA THR A 569 21.15 8.21 27.11
C THR A 569 21.57 7.77 28.50
N ASN A 570 21.33 8.61 29.51
CA ASN A 570 21.49 8.25 30.91
C ASN A 570 20.47 8.99 31.78
N THR A 571 20.20 8.48 32.98
CA THR A 571 19.20 9.04 33.91
C THR A 571 19.75 9.18 35.32
N TYR A 572 19.35 10.23 36.02
CA TYR A 572 19.70 10.52 37.40
C TYR A 572 18.42 10.68 38.24
N ASN A 573 18.37 10.09 39.43
CA ASN A 573 17.23 10.22 40.34
C ASN A 573 17.31 11.54 41.10
N ILE A 574 16.27 12.36 41.02
CA ILE A 574 16.17 13.64 41.73
C ILE A 574 15.35 13.42 42.99
N SER A 575 15.95 13.69 44.16
CA SER A 575 15.28 13.55 45.46
C SER A 575 14.24 14.65 45.71
N ASN A 576 14.51 15.87 45.24
CA ASN A 576 13.61 17.02 45.36
C ASN A 576 13.69 17.91 44.11
N TRP A 577 12.61 17.99 43.35
CA TRP A 577 12.52 18.83 42.14
C TRP A 577 12.26 20.31 42.43
N SER A 578 11.98 20.69 43.68
CA SER A 578 11.87 22.09 44.07
C SER A 578 13.23 22.71 44.44
N ASP A 579 14.31 21.92 44.45
CA ASP A 579 15.66 22.35 44.80
C ASP A 579 16.52 22.44 43.53
N GLU A 580 16.80 23.67 43.09
CA GLU A 580 17.58 23.94 41.87
C GLU A 580 19.01 23.37 41.97
N ASP A 581 19.64 23.40 43.15
CA ASP A 581 21.02 22.94 43.32
C ASP A 581 21.13 21.42 43.09
N ILE A 582 20.11 20.66 43.49
CA ILE A 582 20.05 19.21 43.25
C ILE A 582 19.90 18.92 41.75
N VAL A 583 19.07 19.69 41.04
CA VAL A 583 18.87 19.51 39.59
C VAL A 583 20.13 19.91 38.82
N ILE A 584 20.80 21.01 39.21
CA ILE A 584 22.08 21.45 38.64
C ILE A 584 23.16 20.40 38.86
N HIS A 585 23.28 19.84 40.07
CA HIS A 585 24.22 18.77 40.36
C HIS A 585 23.95 17.55 39.47
N ALA A 586 22.70 17.12 39.33
CA ALA A 586 22.33 15.99 38.48
C ALA A 586 22.62 16.23 36.98
N MET A 587 22.40 17.46 36.47
CA MET A 587 22.78 17.83 35.10
C MET A 587 24.30 17.68 34.89
N ASN A 588 25.09 18.16 35.85
CA ASN A 588 26.54 18.06 35.81
C ASN A 588 27.02 16.61 35.88
N GLU A 589 26.45 15.79 36.76
CA GLU A 589 26.78 14.36 36.85
C GLU A 589 26.46 13.61 35.56
N LEU A 590 25.29 13.86 34.96
CA LEU A 590 24.90 13.25 33.69
C LEU A 590 25.80 13.68 32.53
N PHE A 591 26.18 14.95 32.48
CA PHE A 591 27.04 15.48 31.43
C PHE A 591 28.49 14.99 31.59
N ASN A 592 29.03 14.99 32.81
CA ASN A 592 30.41 14.58 33.12
C ASN A 592 30.59 13.06 33.20
N ASP A 593 29.51 12.27 33.07
CA ASP A 593 29.58 10.82 32.98
C ASP A 593 30.58 10.39 31.90
N THR A 594 31.48 9.46 32.25
CA THR A 594 32.58 9.05 31.38
C THR A 594 32.09 8.54 30.02
N LYS A 595 30.93 7.87 29.96
CA LYS A 595 30.38 7.39 28.68
C LYS A 595 29.79 8.53 27.85
N CYS A 596 29.25 9.57 28.49
CA CYS A 596 28.81 10.79 27.81
C CYS A 596 30.01 11.52 27.19
N GLN A 597 31.03 11.81 28.00
CA GLN A 597 32.24 12.51 27.57
C GLN A 597 32.99 11.73 26.48
N ASN A 598 33.05 10.40 26.55
CA ASN A 598 33.63 9.58 25.49
C ASN A 598 32.88 9.73 24.15
N VAL A 599 31.54 9.82 24.17
CA VAL A 599 30.76 10.00 22.93
C VAL A 599 30.96 11.41 22.37
N ILE A 600 31.02 12.43 23.22
CA ILE A 600 31.34 13.81 22.82
C ILE A 600 32.72 13.85 22.17
N GLN A 601 33.74 13.28 22.83
CA GLN A 601 35.10 13.22 22.32
C GLN A 601 35.19 12.54 20.93
N MET A 602 34.50 11.39 20.76
CA MET A 602 34.46 10.72 19.45
C MET A 602 33.84 11.60 18.37
N LEU A 603 32.76 12.34 18.68
CA LEU A 603 32.12 13.25 17.74
C LEU A 603 33.03 14.44 17.41
N THR A 604 33.71 15.00 18.41
CA THR A 604 34.68 16.09 18.23
C THR A 604 35.83 15.66 17.31
N GLU A 605 36.43 14.50 17.55
CA GLU A 605 37.49 13.97 16.68
C GLU A 605 37.00 13.76 15.23
N ILE A 606 35.79 13.22 15.06
CA ILE A 606 35.20 13.02 13.72
C ILE A 606 35.03 14.36 12.98
N ALA A 607 34.70 15.41 13.74
CA ALA A 607 34.52 16.77 13.23
C ALA A 607 35.86 17.40 12.85
N GLU A 608 36.93 17.14 13.62
CA GLU A 608 38.27 17.71 13.42
C GLU A 608 39.09 16.98 12.33
N GLU A 609 38.83 15.69 12.07
CA GLU A 609 39.53 14.86 11.06
C GLU A 609 39.46 15.38 9.60
N GLY A 610 38.70 16.46 9.33
CA GLY A 610 38.56 17.10 8.02
C GLY A 610 39.23 18.47 7.84
N VAL A 611 39.94 19.00 8.85
CA VAL A 611 40.49 20.38 8.82
C VAL A 611 41.95 20.45 8.32
N HIS A 612 42.50 19.37 7.78
CA HIS A 612 43.78 19.43 7.05
C HIS A 612 43.55 19.71 5.56
N ILE A 613 43.83 20.98 5.23
CA ILE A 613 43.92 21.64 3.90
C ILE A 613 44.37 20.70 2.78
#